data_AF-A0A496VZ20-F1
#
_entry.id   AF-A0A496VZ20-F1
#
_cell.length_a   1.000
_cell.length_b   1.000
_cell.length_c   1.000
_cell.angle_alpha   90.00
_cell.angle_beta   90.00
_cell.angle_gamma   90.00
#
_symmetry.space_group_name_H-M   'P 1'
#
loop_
_entity.id
_entity.type
_entity.pdbx_description
1 polymer ?
#
loop_
_entity_poly.entity_id
_entity_poly.type
_entity_poly.pdbx_seq_one_letter_code
_entity_poly.pdbx_strand_id
1 'polypeptide(L)'
;MHPYQFFGRESLLNQIYWAWHKTVPESIAIIGAERSGKTSLLNYLNRITQATQLRPDQPKGWPDDWLPSHFQVAFMDCLDANMSRPETLVADVLQQFI
;
A
#
# COMPACT_ATOMS: atom_id res chain seq x y z
N MET A 1 8.77 -3.69 -8.88
CA MET A 1 8.00 -4.96 -8.99
C MET A 1 6.71 -4.68 -9.73
N HIS A 2 6.35 -5.50 -10.72
CA HIS A 2 5.05 -5.38 -11.38
C HIS A 2 3.98 -6.11 -10.54
N PRO A 3 2.77 -5.57 -10.32
CA PRO A 3 1.75 -6.21 -9.49
C PRO A 3 1.46 -7.67 -9.86
N TYR A 4 1.43 -8.00 -11.15
CA TYR A 4 1.31 -9.37 -11.67
C TYR A 4 2.28 -10.39 -11.06
N GLN A 5 3.48 -9.96 -10.65
CA GLN A 5 4.55 -10.82 -10.13
C GLN A 5 4.44 -11.05 -8.62
N PHE A 6 3.59 -10.30 -7.92
CA PHE A 6 3.41 -10.44 -6.47
C PHE A 6 2.45 -11.60 -6.17
N PHE A 7 2.87 -12.53 -5.31
CA PHE A 7 2.10 -13.71 -4.92
C PHE A 7 2.24 -14.00 -3.42
N GLY A 8 1.24 -14.68 -2.86
CA GLY A 8 1.17 -14.95 -1.43
C GLY A 8 0.67 -13.74 -0.63
N ARG A 9 0.65 -13.91 0.70
CA ARG A 9 0.25 -12.88 1.68
C ARG A 9 -1.23 -12.46 1.57
N GLU A 10 -2.07 -13.30 0.99
CA GLU A 10 -3.50 -13.05 0.78
C GLU A 10 -4.22 -12.75 2.11
N SER A 11 -3.85 -13.43 3.19
CA SER A 11 -4.41 -13.17 4.52
C SER A 11 -4.09 -11.76 5.03
N LEU A 12 -2.88 -11.26 4.78
CA LEU A 12 -2.47 -9.91 5.16
C LEU A 12 -3.10 -8.85 4.25
N LEU A 13 -3.20 -9.13 2.95
CA LEU A 13 -3.92 -8.29 2.00
C LEU A 13 -5.40 -8.14 2.40
N ASN A 14 -6.06 -9.22 2.79
CA ASN A 14 -7.43 -9.17 3.32
C ASN A 14 -7.53 -8.33 4.60
N GLN A 15 -6.58 -8.46 5.53
CA GLN A 15 -6.58 -7.63 6.74
C GLN A 15 -6.45 -6.13 6.42
N ILE A 16 -5.55 -5.78 5.49
CA ILE A 16 -5.36 -4.40 5.04
C ILE A 16 -6.61 -3.87 4.36
N TYR A 17 -7.21 -4.67 3.46
CA TYR A 17 -8.45 -4.33 2.79
C TYR A 17 -9.56 -3.96 3.81
N TRP A 18 -9.82 -4.85 4.77
CA TRP A 18 -10.88 -4.62 5.75
C TRP A 18 -10.61 -3.44 6.67
N ALA A 19 -9.34 -3.19 7.01
CA ALA A 19 -8.95 -2.05 7.83
C ALA A 19 -9.15 -0.70 7.10
N TRP A 20 -8.93 -0.64 5.79
CA TRP A 20 -9.18 0.56 4.98
C TRP A 20 -10.66 0.83 4.71
N HIS A 21 -11.49 -0.22 4.68
CA HIS A 21 -12.93 -0.11 4.40
C HIS A 21 -13.80 0.09 5.66
N LYS A 22 -13.19 0.29 6.82
CA LYS A 22 -13.91 0.69 8.04
C LYS A 22 -14.37 2.16 7.95
N THR A 23 -15.46 2.48 8.65
CA THR A 23 -15.98 3.85 8.77
C THR A 23 -14.93 4.83 9.29
N VAL A 24 -14.04 4.36 10.18
CA VAL A 24 -12.84 5.09 10.60
C VAL A 24 -11.64 4.28 10.13
N PRO A 25 -10.80 4.82 9.22
CA PRO A 25 -9.60 4.13 8.76
C PRO A 25 -8.66 3.80 9.91
N GLU A 26 -8.14 2.57 9.93
CA GLU A 26 -7.22 2.11 10.96
C GLU A 26 -5.75 2.24 10.52
N SER A 27 -4.88 2.52 11.49
CA SER A 27 -3.43 2.43 11.30
C SER A 27 -2.97 0.98 11.40
N ILE A 28 -2.16 0.53 10.44
CA ILE A 28 -1.68 -0.86 10.37
C ILE A 28 -0.15 -0.86 10.44
N ALA A 29 0.40 -1.65 11.37
CA ALA A 29 1.83 -1.89 11.46
C ALA A 29 2.17 -3.26 10.85
N ILE A 30 3.01 -3.29 9.81
CA ILE A 30 3.49 -4.52 9.18
C ILE A 30 4.87 -4.87 9.75
N ILE A 31 4.94 -5.89 10.61
CA ILE A 31 6.16 -6.28 11.33
C ILE A 31 6.62 -7.66 10.85
N GLY A 32 7.92 -7.88 10.78
CA GLY A 32 8.51 -9.17 10.46
C GLY A 32 10.00 -9.09 10.19
N ALA A 33 10.66 -10.24 10.10
CA ALA A 33 12.10 -10.35 9.86
C ALA A 33 12.57 -9.57 8.61
N GLU A 34 13.86 -9.23 8.57
CA GLU A 34 14.47 -8.66 7.37
C GLU A 34 14.22 -9.57 6.16
N ARG A 35 14.03 -8.98 4.97
CA ARG A 35 13.81 -9.70 3.71
C ARG A 35 12.58 -10.61 3.67
N SER A 36 11.66 -10.48 4.62
CA SER A 36 10.37 -11.21 4.61
C SER A 36 9.36 -10.70 3.58
N GLY A 37 9.71 -9.71 2.76
CA GLY A 37 8.86 -9.17 1.70
C GLY A 37 7.93 -8.03 2.10
N LYS A 38 8.14 -7.39 3.26
CA LYS A 38 7.35 -6.21 3.71
C LYS A 38 7.39 -5.08 2.69
N THR A 39 8.59 -4.72 2.22
CA THR A 39 8.78 -3.69 1.18
C THR A 39 8.14 -4.09 -0.15
N SER A 40 8.16 -5.38 -0.51
CA SER A 40 7.49 -5.88 -1.71
C SER A 40 5.96 -5.76 -1.60
N LEU A 41 5.39 -6.04 -0.42
CA LEU A 41 3.96 -5.86 -0.14
C LEU A 41 3.55 -4.39 -0.21
N LEU A 42 4.32 -3.49 0.40
CA LEU A 42 4.07 -2.05 0.34
C LEU A 42 4.14 -1.52 -1.10
N ASN A 43 5.14 -1.95 -1.87
CA ASN A 43 5.25 -1.63 -3.29
C ASN A 43 4.09 -2.21 -4.12
N TYR A 44 3.59 -3.39 -3.75
CA TYR A 44 2.43 -4.00 -4.39
C TYR A 44 1.18 -3.14 -4.17
N LEU A 45 0.89 -2.75 -2.93
CA LEU A 45 -0.26 -1.89 -2.58
C LEU A 45 -0.21 -0.54 -3.29
N ASN A 46 0.97 0.03 -3.46
CA ASN A 46 1.13 1.30 -4.18
C ASN A 46 0.84 1.17 -5.69
N ARG A 47 1.17 0.01 -6.29
CA ARG A 47 1.11 -0.17 -7.75
C ARG A 47 -0.15 -0.88 -8.24
N ILE A 48 -0.81 -1.66 -7.38
CA ILE A 48 -1.96 -2.48 -7.78
C ILE A 48 -3.15 -1.65 -8.24
N THR A 49 -3.30 -0.43 -7.72
CA THR A 49 -4.36 0.52 -8.05
C THR A 49 -4.24 1.10 -9.46
N GLN A 50 -3.04 1.05 -10.05
CA GLN A 50 -2.75 1.53 -11.41
C GLN A 50 -2.48 0.38 -12.38
N ALA A 51 -2.61 -0.87 -11.92
CA ALA A 51 -2.21 -2.04 -12.70
C ALA A 51 -3.24 -2.38 -13.79
N THR A 52 -2.80 -2.38 -15.04
CA THR A 52 -3.63 -2.80 -16.18
C THR A 52 -3.52 -4.31 -16.48
N GLN A 53 -2.44 -4.94 -16.01
CA GLN A 53 -2.18 -6.37 -16.21
C GLN A 53 -2.08 -7.10 -14.87
N LEU A 54 -3.02 -8.00 -14.63
CA LEU A 54 -3.15 -8.80 -13.41
C LEU A 54 -3.39 -10.27 -13.76
N ARG A 55 -2.98 -11.20 -12.89
CA ARG A 55 -3.29 -12.63 -13.09
C ARG A 55 -4.81 -12.83 -13.01
N PRO A 56 -5.35 -13.85 -13.68
CA PRO A 56 -6.79 -14.15 -13.65
C PRO A 56 -7.35 -14.24 -12.23
N ASP A 57 -6.61 -14.92 -11.34
CA ASP A 57 -7.01 -15.14 -9.95
C ASP A 57 -6.36 -14.15 -8.98
N GLN A 58 -5.75 -13.09 -9.51
CA GLN A 58 -5.13 -12.08 -8.67
C GLN A 58 -6.22 -11.28 -7.97
N PRO A 59 -6.15 -11.08 -6.64
CA PRO A 59 -7.13 -10.27 -5.95
C PRO A 59 -7.17 -8.87 -6.57
N LYS A 60 -8.26 -8.55 -7.24
CA LYS A 60 -8.60 -7.21 -7.72
C LYS A 60 -9.54 -6.61 -6.67
N GLY A 61 -9.00 -6.24 -5.51
CA GLY A 61 -9.74 -5.46 -4.53
C GLY A 61 -10.99 -6.15 -3.99
N TRP A 62 -10.86 -7.34 -3.42
CA TRP A 62 -12.04 -8.08 -2.94
C TRP A 62 -12.89 -7.23 -1.97
N PRO A 63 -14.21 -7.00 -2.20
CA PRO A 63 -15.06 -7.53 -3.27
C PRO A 63 -15.21 -6.68 -4.55
N ASP A 64 -15.05 -5.36 -4.54
CA ASP A 64 -15.42 -4.52 -5.70
C ASP A 64 -14.35 -3.49 -6.15
N ASP A 65 -13.41 -3.09 -5.29
CA ASP A 65 -12.31 -2.14 -5.60
C ASP A 65 -11.18 -2.23 -4.53
N TRP A 66 -9.91 -1.98 -4.91
CA TRP A 66 -8.78 -2.07 -3.96
C TRP A 66 -8.76 -0.94 -2.93
N LEU A 67 -9.23 0.23 -3.34
CA LEU A 67 -9.28 1.42 -2.53
C LEU A 67 -10.73 1.82 -2.28
N PRO A 68 -11.06 2.33 -1.08
CA PRO A 68 -12.35 2.97 -0.84
C PRO A 68 -12.61 4.12 -1.84
N SER A 69 -13.88 4.49 -2.00
CA SER A 69 -14.26 5.64 -2.83
C SER A 69 -13.54 6.92 -2.37
N HIS A 70 -13.00 7.69 -3.32
CA HIS A 70 -12.29 8.96 -3.07
C HIS A 70 -11.01 8.83 -2.22
N PHE A 71 -10.44 7.64 -2.12
CA PHE A 71 -9.21 7.42 -1.37
C PHE A 71 -7.98 7.83 -2.19
N GLN A 72 -7.12 8.66 -1.61
CA GLN A 72 -5.81 9.00 -2.16
C GLN A 72 -4.71 8.34 -1.32
N VAL A 73 -3.64 7.90 -1.98
CA VAL A 73 -2.52 7.21 -1.32
C VAL A 73 -1.26 8.03 -1.52
N ALA A 74 -0.59 8.36 -0.42
CA ALA A 74 0.80 8.79 -0.45
C ALA A 74 1.69 7.63 -0.01
N PHE A 75 2.82 7.48 -0.69
CA PHE A 75 3.85 6.50 -0.35
C PHE A 75 5.10 7.20 0.12
N MET A 76 5.68 6.74 1.23
CA MET A 76 6.86 7.34 1.81
C MET A 76 7.87 6.30 2.23
N ASP A 77 9.14 6.56 1.94
CA ASP A 77 10.26 5.82 2.48
C ASP A 77 10.89 6.58 3.65
N CYS A 78 10.59 6.16 4.88
CA CYS A 78 11.16 6.77 6.09
C CYS A 78 12.66 6.45 6.28
N LEU A 79 13.25 5.61 5.43
CA LEU A 79 14.70 5.35 5.43
C LEU A 79 15.46 6.34 4.54
N ASP A 80 14.77 7.17 3.76
CA ASP A 80 15.41 8.26 3.03
C ASP A 80 15.98 9.28 4.04
N ALA A 81 17.28 9.56 3.91
CA ALA A 81 17.99 10.48 4.79
C ALA A 81 17.36 11.89 4.82
N ASN A 82 16.71 12.29 3.73
CA ASN A 82 16.00 13.58 3.62
C ASN A 82 14.71 13.60 4.44
N MET A 83 14.15 12.45 4.81
CA MET A 83 12.90 12.32 5.58
C MET A 83 13.10 12.31 7.10
N SER A 84 14.33 12.59 7.57
CA SER A 84 14.65 12.70 9.00
C SER A 84 14.06 13.93 9.69
N ARG A 85 13.52 14.89 8.92
CA ARG A 85 12.90 16.11 9.42
C ARG A 85 11.37 16.05 9.25
N PRO A 86 10.58 16.21 10.33
CA PRO A 86 9.11 16.15 10.24
C PRO A 86 8.50 17.12 9.22
N GLU A 87 9.10 18.29 9.02
CA GLU A 87 8.59 19.28 8.07
C GLU A 87 8.79 18.82 6.62
N THR A 88 9.94 18.23 6.32
CA THR A 88 10.24 17.65 5.00
C THR A 88 9.31 16.48 4.71
N LEU A 89 9.07 15.64 5.73
CA LEU A 89 8.14 14.53 5.68
C LEU A 89 6.73 15.00 5.28
N VAL A 90 6.20 16.00 5.99
CA VAL A 90 4.84 16.52 5.72
C VAL A 90 4.78 17.19 4.34
N ALA A 91 5.80 17.96 3.96
CA ALA A 91 5.85 18.60 2.65
C ALA A 91 5.84 17.58 1.51
N ASP A 92 6.60 16.48 1.63
CA ASP A 92 6.63 15.40 0.64
C ASP A 92 5.26 14.73 0.48
N VAL A 93 4.59 14.41 1.59
CA VAL A 93 3.22 13.84 1.55
C VAL A 93 2.26 14.76 0.83
N LEU A 94 2.28 16.06 1.17
CA LEU A 94 1.37 17.03 0.56
C LEU A 94 1.62 17.19 -0.94
N GLN A 95 2.87 17.15 -1.39
CA GLN A 95 3.21 17.22 -2.81
C GLN A 95 2.66 16.05 -3.64
N GLN A 96 2.37 14.90 -3.01
CA GLN A 96 1.79 13.74 -3.71
C GLN A 96 0.29 13.89 -4.01
N PHE A 97 -0.37 14.92 -3.46
CA PHE A 97 -1.81 15.18 -3.64
C PHE A 97 -2.11 16.46 -4.43
N ILE A 98 -1.09 17.15 -4.97
CA ILE A 98 -1.19 18.41 -5.71
C ILE A 98 -1.03 18.17 -7.21
#